data_AF-A0A7W1ISJ4-F1
#
_entry.id   AF-A0A7W1ISJ4-F1
#
_cell.length_a   1.000
_cell.length_b   1.000
_cell.length_c   1.000
_cell.angle_alpha   90.00
_cell.angle_beta   90.00
_cell.angle_gamma   90.00
#
_symmetry.space_group_name_H-M   'P 1'
#
loop_
_entity.id
_entity.type
_entity.pdbx_description
1 polymer ?
#
loop_
_entity_poly.entity_id
_entity_poly.type
_entity_poly.pdbx_seq_one_letter_code
_entity_poly.pdbx_strand_id
1 'polypeptide(L)'
;MSPLILSLAVLRIIWRVTLCFLIADLIVGLVHWLEDGYGSPDWPLIGAAVIAPNLLHHAQPRAFLAKSWWRSADLQVVAGALILGTAALVGWFSAELLLIVVLVVNANEIHKWAHRTRTENGRLITFLQEWKLIQGRAHHGRHHGGERNSHYCSVTAWVNPLVERVGLWRGLERLITRLTGTLPRIDPAVLARRARAV
;
A
#
# COMPACT_ATOMS: atom_id res chain seq x y z
N MET A 1 8.77 -39.76 4.38
CA MET A 1 9.51 -38.55 3.96
C MET A 1 10.53 -38.25 5.04
N SER A 2 11.81 -37.99 4.70
CA SER A 2 12.82 -37.75 5.73
C SER A 2 12.60 -36.41 6.45
N PRO A 3 13.01 -36.26 7.72
CA PRO A 3 12.90 -34.99 8.45
C PRO A 3 13.53 -33.80 7.71
N LEU A 4 14.64 -34.03 7.01
CA LEU A 4 15.31 -33.02 6.20
C LEU A 4 14.44 -32.52 5.04
N ILE A 5 13.79 -33.43 4.30
CA ILE A 5 12.90 -33.06 3.19
C ILE A 5 11.71 -32.24 3.70
N LEU A 6 11.15 -32.62 4.86
CA LEU A 6 10.06 -31.87 5.49
C LEU A 6 10.51 -30.45 5.88
N SER A 7 11.66 -30.30 6.54
CA SER A 7 12.19 -29.00 6.92
C SER A 7 12.45 -28.09 5.73
N LEU A 8 13.04 -28.62 4.65
CA LEU A 8 13.27 -27.86 3.42
C LEU A 8 11.97 -27.43 2.76
N ALA A 9 10.94 -28.29 2.75
CA ALA A 9 9.62 -27.94 2.23
C ALA A 9 8.97 -26.80 3.02
N VAL A 10 9.04 -26.84 4.36
CA VAL A 10 8.52 -25.79 5.23
C VAL A 10 9.24 -24.46 4.99
N LEU A 11 10.57 -24.47 4.95
CA LEU A 11 11.36 -23.26 4.68
C LEU A 11 11.03 -22.66 3.30
N ARG A 12 10.84 -23.50 2.29
CA ARG A 12 10.43 -23.06 0.95
C ARG A 12 9.07 -22.39 0.97
N ILE A 13 8.11 -22.91 1.72
CA ILE A 13 6.78 -22.31 1.86
C ILE A 13 6.87 -20.95 2.57
N ILE A 14 7.59 -20.88 3.69
CA ILE A 14 7.80 -19.63 4.44
C ILE A 14 8.42 -18.56 3.55
N TRP A 15 9.43 -18.94 2.76
CA TRP A 15 10.09 -18.02 1.83
C TRP A 15 9.14 -17.53 0.73
N ARG A 16 8.37 -18.43 0.09
CA ARG A 16 7.38 -18.06 -0.94
C ARG A 16 6.32 -17.12 -0.39
N VAL A 17 5.78 -17.41 0.78
CA VAL A 17 4.78 -16.55 1.45
C VAL A 17 5.39 -15.18 1.76
N THR A 18 6.59 -15.13 2.34
CA THR A 18 7.29 -13.88 2.63
C THR A 18 7.48 -13.06 1.35
N LEU A 19 7.91 -13.67 0.25
CA LEU A 19 8.05 -12.99 -1.04
C LEU A 19 6.71 -12.43 -1.56
N CYS A 20 5.61 -13.17 -1.42
CA CYS A 20 4.28 -12.65 -1.77
C CYS A 20 3.92 -11.39 -0.97
N PHE A 21 4.20 -11.35 0.33
CA PHE A 21 3.98 -10.16 1.16
C PHE A 21 4.84 -8.98 0.69
N LEU A 22 6.13 -9.21 0.42
CA LEU A 22 7.03 -8.15 -0.05
C LEU A 22 6.61 -7.59 -1.42
N ILE A 23 6.23 -8.47 -2.35
CA ILE A 23 5.76 -8.08 -3.68
C ILE A 23 4.44 -7.30 -3.59
N ALA A 24 3.46 -7.82 -2.85
CA ALA A 24 2.17 -7.15 -2.68
C ALA A 24 2.32 -5.76 -2.06
N ASP A 25 3.15 -5.64 -1.01
CA ASP A 25 3.39 -4.37 -0.33
C ASP A 25 4.12 -3.35 -1.22
N LEU A 26 5.08 -3.81 -2.05
CA LEU A 26 5.73 -2.97 -3.04
C LEU A 26 4.77 -2.50 -4.14
N ILE A 27 3.89 -3.38 -4.64
CA ILE A 27 2.85 -3.02 -5.63
C ILE A 27 1.93 -1.93 -5.04
N VAL A 28 1.46 -2.13 -3.82
CA VAL A 28 0.62 -1.15 -3.12
C VAL A 28 1.36 0.16 -2.92
N GLY A 29 2.63 0.12 -2.51
CA GLY A 29 3.46 1.30 -2.37
C GLY A 29 3.68 2.07 -3.67
N LEU A 30 3.86 1.36 -4.79
CA LEU A 30 4.02 1.97 -6.11
C LEU A 30 2.72 2.67 -6.56
N VAL A 31 1.57 2.02 -6.38
CA VAL A 31 0.26 2.60 -6.69
C VAL A 31 0.02 3.83 -5.82
N HIS A 32 0.25 3.74 -4.52
CA HIS A 32 0.08 4.86 -3.59
C HIS A 32 1.02 6.04 -3.92
N TRP A 33 2.29 5.78 -4.24
CA TRP A 33 3.22 6.81 -4.70
C TRP A 33 2.75 7.49 -6.00
N LEU A 34 2.20 6.72 -6.95
CA LEU A 34 1.63 7.28 -8.19
C LEU A 34 0.40 8.16 -7.90
N GLU A 35 -0.50 7.71 -7.03
CA GLU A 35 -1.69 8.47 -6.61
C GLU A 35 -1.31 9.82 -5.99
N ASP A 36 -0.30 9.82 -5.12
CA ASP A 36 0.16 11.01 -4.42
C ASP A 36 0.97 11.96 -5.29
N GLY A 37 1.90 11.42 -6.07
CA GLY A 37 2.82 12.22 -6.88
C GLY A 37 2.19 12.71 -8.18
N TYR A 38 1.30 11.93 -8.79
CA TYR A 38 0.88 12.16 -10.18
C TYR A 38 -0.62 12.06 -10.41
N GLY A 39 -1.37 11.49 -9.46
CA GLY A 39 -2.82 11.41 -9.52
C GLY A 39 -3.49 12.79 -9.52
N SER A 40 -4.51 12.94 -10.37
CA SER A 40 -5.41 14.10 -10.38
C SER A 40 -6.83 13.70 -9.98
N PRO A 41 -7.50 14.46 -9.09
CA PRO A 41 -8.91 14.23 -8.75
C PRO A 41 -9.84 14.46 -9.95
N ASP A 42 -9.39 15.18 -10.97
CA ASP A 42 -10.17 15.50 -12.17
C ASP A 42 -10.11 14.40 -13.25
N TRP A 43 -9.30 13.36 -13.04
CA TRP A 43 -9.23 12.24 -13.99
C TRP A 43 -10.57 11.50 -14.09
N PRO A 44 -10.97 11.10 -15.31
CA PRO A 44 -12.19 10.34 -15.50
C PRO A 44 -12.09 9.00 -14.76
N LEU A 45 -13.19 8.57 -14.16
CA LEU A 45 -13.35 7.32 -13.42
C LEU A 45 -12.54 7.25 -12.11
N ILE A 46 -11.20 7.28 -12.19
CA ILE A 46 -10.31 7.05 -11.04
C ILE A 46 -10.08 8.30 -10.17
N GLY A 47 -10.26 9.50 -10.72
CA GLY A 47 -10.08 10.75 -9.97
C GLY A 47 -11.01 10.83 -8.76
N ALA A 48 -12.32 10.70 -8.99
CA ALA A 48 -13.32 10.71 -7.93
C ALA A 48 -13.34 9.42 -7.09
N ALA A 49 -12.98 8.27 -7.66
CA ALA A 49 -13.04 6.98 -6.97
C ALA A 49 -11.83 6.72 -6.04
N VAL A 50 -10.64 7.18 -6.43
CA VAL A 50 -9.37 6.85 -5.78
C VAL A 50 -8.65 8.12 -5.31
N ILE A 51 -8.35 9.05 -6.22
CA ILE A 51 -7.47 10.20 -5.92
C ILE A 51 -8.10 11.18 -4.93
N ALA A 52 -9.34 11.63 -5.20
CA ALA A 52 -10.02 12.58 -4.31
C ALA A 52 -10.24 12.00 -2.90
N PRO A 53 -10.65 10.74 -2.72
CA PRO A 53 -10.68 10.13 -1.40
C PRO A 53 -9.31 10.00 -0.72
N ASN A 54 -8.24 9.73 -1.46
CA ASN A 54 -6.89 9.66 -0.90
C ASN A 54 -6.43 11.05 -0.39
N LEU A 55 -6.67 12.10 -1.18
CA LEU A 55 -6.44 13.48 -0.77
C LEU A 55 -7.25 13.89 0.47
N LEU A 56 -8.52 13.50 0.54
CA LEU A 56 -9.35 13.73 1.73
C LEU A 56 -8.75 13.00 2.94
N HIS A 57 -8.26 11.79 2.76
CA HIS A 57 -7.55 11.03 3.79
C HIS A 57 -6.29 11.76 4.26
N HIS A 58 -5.50 12.36 3.37
CA HIS A 58 -4.35 13.18 3.76
C HIS A 58 -4.73 14.42 4.58
N ALA A 59 -5.86 15.05 4.25
CA ALA A 59 -6.37 16.19 5.02
C ALA A 59 -7.03 15.76 6.35
N GLN A 60 -7.73 14.62 6.34
CA GLN A 60 -8.52 14.08 7.43
C GLN A 60 -8.28 12.57 7.54
N PRO A 61 -7.19 12.12 8.20
CA PRO A 61 -6.74 10.71 8.18
C PRO A 61 -7.82 9.69 8.52
N ARG A 62 -8.71 10.04 9.44
CA ARG A 62 -9.80 9.16 9.90
C ARG A 62 -11.03 9.17 8.99
N ALA A 63 -11.15 10.07 8.02
CA ALA A 63 -12.24 10.03 7.02
C ALA A 63 -12.25 8.71 6.24
N PHE A 64 -11.07 8.08 6.10
CA PHE A 64 -10.93 6.78 5.45
C PHE A 64 -11.68 5.65 6.20
N LEU A 65 -11.84 5.79 7.53
CA LEU A 65 -12.49 4.78 8.37
C LEU A 65 -14.00 4.70 8.17
N ALA A 66 -14.63 5.74 7.60
CA ALA A 66 -16.06 5.77 7.34
C ALA A 66 -16.48 4.85 6.18
N LYS A 67 -15.52 4.37 5.37
CA LYS A 67 -15.79 3.46 4.26
C LYS A 67 -15.87 2.01 4.74
N SER A 68 -16.89 1.29 4.26
CA SER A 68 -16.96 -0.17 4.37
C SER A 68 -15.77 -0.83 3.67
N TRP A 69 -15.52 -2.11 3.96
CA TRP A 69 -14.49 -2.89 3.27
C TRP A 69 -14.73 -2.88 1.75
N TRP A 70 -15.94 -3.20 1.31
CA TRP A 70 -16.32 -3.19 -0.10
C TRP A 70 -16.04 -1.86 -0.79
N ARG A 71 -16.41 -0.74 -0.17
CA ARG A 71 -16.17 0.59 -0.77
C ARG A 71 -14.70 1.00 -0.79
N SER A 72 -13.88 0.36 0.03
CA SER A 72 -12.42 0.54 0.02
C SER A 72 -11.72 -0.45 -0.92
N ALA A 73 -12.38 -1.51 -1.37
CA ALA A 73 -11.75 -2.62 -2.09
C ALA A 73 -12.36 -2.90 -3.47
N ASP A 74 -13.44 -2.21 -3.87
CA ASP A 74 -14.22 -2.50 -5.07
C ASP A 74 -13.37 -2.59 -6.35
N LEU A 75 -12.55 -1.58 -6.62
CA LEU A 75 -11.65 -1.57 -7.77
C LEU A 75 -10.56 -2.65 -7.67
N GLN A 76 -10.01 -2.88 -6.47
CA GLN A 76 -9.00 -3.93 -6.26
C GLN A 76 -9.60 -5.32 -6.45
N VAL A 77 -10.85 -5.55 -6.04
CA VAL A 77 -11.57 -6.82 -6.23
C VAL A 77 -11.79 -7.06 -7.73
N VAL A 78 -12.27 -6.06 -8.46
CA VAL A 78 -12.48 -6.18 -9.92
C VAL A 78 -11.16 -6.44 -10.63
N ALA A 79 -10.12 -5.64 -10.37
CA ALA A 79 -8.80 -5.83 -10.95
C ALA A 79 -8.21 -7.20 -10.59
N GLY A 80 -8.31 -7.61 -9.33
CA GLY A 80 -7.86 -8.90 -8.84
C GLY A 80 -8.56 -10.08 -9.52
N ALA A 81 -9.89 -10.02 -9.66
CA ALA A 81 -10.67 -11.05 -10.35
C ALA A 81 -10.28 -11.15 -11.83
N LEU A 82 -10.08 -10.02 -12.52
CA LEU A 82 -9.62 -10.00 -13.91
C LEU A 82 -8.21 -10.59 -14.07
N ILE A 83 -7.28 -10.24 -13.17
CA ILE A 83 -5.92 -10.80 -13.17
C ILE A 83 -5.95 -12.31 -12.95
N LEU A 84 -6.68 -12.79 -11.94
CA LEU A 84 -6.76 -14.21 -11.63
C LEU A 84 -7.48 -15.00 -12.73
N GLY A 85 -8.56 -14.46 -13.28
CA GLY A 85 -9.30 -15.07 -14.39
C GLY A 85 -8.45 -15.18 -15.64
N THR A 86 -7.75 -14.10 -16.02
CA THR A 86 -6.83 -14.11 -17.17
C THR A 86 -5.70 -15.09 -16.95
N ALA A 87 -5.07 -15.09 -15.77
CA ALA A 87 -4.02 -16.03 -15.43
C ALA A 87 -4.49 -17.48 -15.49
N ALA A 88 -5.72 -17.78 -15.07
CA ALA A 88 -6.30 -19.11 -15.20
C ALA A 88 -6.49 -19.51 -16.67
N LEU A 89 -6.99 -18.59 -17.51
CA LEU A 89 -7.21 -18.84 -18.94
C LEU A 89 -5.91 -19.12 -19.70
N VAL A 90 -4.81 -18.44 -19.34
CA VAL A 90 -3.50 -18.62 -20.00
C VAL A 90 -2.58 -19.62 -19.30
N GLY A 91 -3.06 -20.32 -18.27
CA GLY A 91 -2.30 -21.33 -17.54
C GLY A 91 -1.21 -20.80 -16.60
N TRP A 92 -1.29 -19.53 -16.19
CA TRP A 92 -0.36 -18.86 -15.27
C TRP A 92 -0.88 -18.70 -13.84
N PHE A 93 -2.08 -19.24 -13.55
CA PHE A 93 -2.62 -19.21 -12.20
C PHE A 93 -1.72 -19.98 -11.23
N SER A 94 -1.43 -19.37 -10.08
CA SER A 94 -0.62 -19.98 -9.02
C SER A 94 -1.14 -19.55 -7.64
N ALA A 95 -0.79 -20.34 -6.62
CA ALA A 95 -1.14 -20.01 -5.23
C ALA A 95 -0.49 -18.70 -4.78
N GLU A 96 0.71 -18.38 -5.27
CA GLU A 96 1.39 -17.12 -5.01
C GLU A 96 0.67 -15.93 -5.63
N LEU A 97 0.23 -16.06 -6.88
CA LEU A 97 -0.56 -15.01 -7.53
C LEU A 97 -1.86 -14.76 -6.78
N LEU A 98 -2.55 -15.84 -6.38
CA LEU A 98 -3.74 -15.74 -5.55
C LEU A 98 -3.45 -15.01 -4.23
N LEU A 99 -2.38 -15.39 -3.52
CA LEU A 99 -1.99 -14.73 -2.27
C LEU A 99 -1.66 -13.25 -2.47
N ILE A 100 -0.90 -12.89 -3.50
CA ILE A 100 -0.57 -11.51 -3.83
C ILE A 100 -1.86 -10.70 -4.08
N VAL A 101 -2.78 -11.22 -4.89
CA VAL A 101 -4.05 -10.54 -5.17
C VAL A 101 -4.89 -10.37 -3.90
N VAL A 102 -4.99 -11.40 -3.05
CA VAL A 102 -5.70 -11.31 -1.77
C VAL A 102 -5.09 -10.24 -0.87
N LEU A 103 -3.76 -10.14 -0.80
CA LEU A 103 -3.07 -9.12 -0.02
C LEU A 103 -3.33 -7.70 -0.56
N VAL A 104 -3.24 -7.51 -1.87
CA VAL A 104 -3.51 -6.22 -2.53
C VAL A 104 -4.97 -5.78 -2.32
N VAL A 105 -5.93 -6.69 -2.47
CA VAL A 105 -7.36 -6.42 -2.21
C VAL A 105 -7.62 -5.97 -0.77
N ASN A 106 -6.85 -6.50 0.18
CA ASN A 106 -6.98 -6.15 1.60
C ASN A 106 -6.08 -4.98 2.04
N ALA A 107 -5.27 -4.41 1.15
CA ALA A 107 -4.30 -3.36 1.50
C ALA A 107 -4.97 -2.13 2.12
N ASN A 108 -6.15 -1.75 1.61
CA ASN A 108 -6.90 -0.62 2.16
C ASN A 108 -7.51 -0.90 3.54
N GLU A 109 -7.85 -2.14 3.87
CA GLU A 109 -8.29 -2.48 5.22
C GLU A 109 -7.11 -2.44 6.21
N ILE A 110 -5.94 -2.94 5.81
CA ILE A 110 -4.72 -2.85 6.61
C ILE A 110 -4.32 -1.37 6.82
N HIS A 111 -4.41 -0.55 5.78
CA HIS A 111 -4.19 0.89 5.87
C HIS A 111 -5.19 1.55 6.84
N LYS A 112 -6.49 1.20 6.78
CA LYS A 112 -7.48 1.67 7.78
C LYS A 112 -7.11 1.26 9.20
N TRP A 113 -6.62 0.04 9.43
CA TRP A 113 -6.14 -0.38 10.76
C TRP A 113 -4.95 0.44 11.25
N ALA A 114 -4.13 1.03 10.37
CA ALA A 114 -3.07 1.95 10.77
C ALA A 114 -3.59 3.32 11.24
N HIS A 115 -4.83 3.71 10.90
CA HIS A 115 -5.50 4.94 11.38
C HIS A 115 -6.40 4.74 12.61
N ARG A 116 -6.63 3.48 12.99
CA ARG A 116 -7.39 3.11 14.19
C ARG A 116 -6.53 3.19 15.45
N THR A 117 -7.17 3.35 16.60
CA THR A 117 -6.53 3.17 17.91
C THR A 117 -6.34 1.68 18.19
N ARG A 118 -5.51 1.36 19.19
CA ARG A 118 -5.32 -0.02 19.66
C ARG A 118 -6.62 -0.66 20.13
N THR A 119 -7.47 0.11 20.81
CA THR A 119 -8.77 -0.35 21.29
C THR A 119 -9.72 -0.64 20.13
N GLU A 120 -9.75 0.22 19.11
CA GLU A 120 -10.54 0.03 17.88
C GLU A 120 -10.10 -1.20 17.07
N ASN A 121 -8.80 -1.54 17.08
CA ASN A 121 -8.25 -2.69 16.36
C ASN A 121 -8.45 -4.03 17.08
N GLY A 122 -8.67 -4.01 18.40
CA GLY A 122 -8.71 -5.22 19.20
C GLY A 122 -7.37 -5.95 19.29
N ARG A 123 -7.36 -7.12 19.94
CA ARG A 123 -6.13 -7.83 20.31
C ARG A 123 -5.36 -8.38 19.12
N LEU A 124 -6.06 -8.99 18.16
CA LEU A 124 -5.43 -9.67 17.02
C LEU A 124 -4.70 -8.68 16.11
N ILE A 125 -5.39 -7.64 15.63
CA ILE A 125 -4.79 -6.66 14.72
C ILE A 125 -3.67 -5.89 15.41
N THR A 126 -3.86 -5.52 16.69
CA THR A 126 -2.80 -4.87 17.48
C THR A 126 -1.57 -5.77 17.59
N PHE A 127 -1.74 -7.06 17.89
CA PHE A 127 -0.64 -8.02 17.95
C PHE A 127 0.12 -8.10 16.61
N LEU A 128 -0.60 -8.20 15.49
CA LEU A 128 0.02 -8.26 14.16
C LEU A 128 0.82 -6.99 13.83
N GLN A 129 0.32 -5.81 14.24
CA GLN A 129 1.01 -4.54 14.07
C GLN A 129 2.26 -4.42 14.96
N GLU A 130 2.19 -4.88 16.21
CA GLU A 130 3.32 -4.87 17.16
C GLU A 130 4.44 -5.81 16.74
N TRP A 131 4.07 -6.99 16.21
CA TRP A 131 4.99 -7.95 15.61
C TRP A 131 5.43 -7.56 14.20
N LYS A 132 5.03 -6.38 13.72
CA LYS A 132 5.43 -5.82 12.42
C LYS A 132 5.04 -6.71 11.23
N LEU A 133 4.09 -7.62 11.41
CA LEU A 133 3.60 -8.51 10.34
C LEU A 133 2.70 -7.76 9.37
N ILE A 134 1.94 -6.79 9.87
CA ILE A 134 1.18 -5.83 9.07
C ILE A 134 1.54 -4.40 9.48
N GLN A 135 1.23 -3.44 8.62
CA GLN A 135 1.60 -2.06 8.87
C GLN A 135 0.86 -1.46 10.08
N GLY A 136 1.61 -0.78 10.94
CA GLY A 136 1.12 -0.13 12.17
C GLY A 136 1.03 1.39 12.08
N ARG A 137 0.27 1.99 13.02
CA ARG A 137 0.04 3.43 13.12
C ARG A 137 1.30 4.28 13.14
N ALA A 138 2.30 3.92 13.94
CA ALA A 138 3.54 4.71 14.04
C ALA A 138 4.34 4.69 12.74
N HIS A 139 4.34 3.56 12.03
CA HIS A 139 5.04 3.40 10.76
C HIS A 139 4.37 4.21 9.66
N HIS A 140 3.06 4.03 9.49
CA HIS A 140 2.27 4.78 8.51
C HIS A 140 2.20 6.29 8.86
N GLY A 141 2.26 6.65 10.14
CA GLY A 141 2.32 8.04 10.57
C GLY A 141 3.53 8.82 10.02
N ARG A 142 4.62 8.12 9.64
CA ARG A 142 5.76 8.76 8.96
C ARG A 142 5.40 9.24 7.57
N HIS A 143 4.55 8.51 6.85
CA HIS A 143 4.02 8.94 5.57
C HIS A 143 3.17 10.21 5.71
N HIS A 144 2.36 10.33 6.76
CA HIS A 144 1.57 11.54 7.03
C HIS A 144 2.38 12.75 7.50
N GLY A 145 3.62 12.51 7.92
CA GLY A 145 4.54 13.53 8.42
C GLY A 145 5.32 14.26 7.33
N GLY A 146 5.92 15.39 7.68
CA GLY A 146 6.80 16.16 6.79
C GLY A 146 6.14 16.48 5.45
N GLU A 147 6.87 16.24 4.37
CA GLU A 147 6.46 16.50 2.98
C GLU A 147 5.54 15.42 2.38
N ARG A 148 5.19 14.39 3.16
CA ARG A 148 4.33 13.28 2.73
C ARG A 148 4.80 12.57 1.47
N ASN A 149 6.12 12.40 1.40
CA ASN A 149 6.80 11.94 0.19
C ASN A 149 7.62 10.66 0.41
N SER A 150 7.27 9.87 1.43
CA SER A 150 7.94 8.63 1.83
C SER A 150 6.95 7.62 2.44
N HIS A 151 7.40 6.39 2.69
CA HIS A 151 6.66 5.36 3.43
C HIS A 151 5.33 4.95 2.78
N TYR A 152 5.29 4.84 1.46
CA TYR A 152 4.07 4.56 0.70
C TYR A 152 3.54 3.12 0.85
N CYS A 153 4.40 2.13 1.14
CA CYS A 153 3.99 0.73 1.21
C CYS A 153 3.10 0.51 2.44
N SER A 154 1.86 0.03 2.26
CA SER A 154 0.86 0.07 3.32
C SER A 154 0.45 -1.27 3.96
N VAL A 155 0.99 -2.39 3.48
CA VAL A 155 0.61 -3.75 3.87
C VAL A 155 1.48 -4.25 5.03
N THR A 156 2.80 -4.11 4.93
CA THR A 156 3.74 -4.57 5.97
C THR A 156 4.59 -3.43 6.52
N ALA A 157 5.41 -3.72 7.53
CA ALA A 157 6.43 -2.77 8.00
C ALA A 157 7.83 -3.07 7.40
N TRP A 158 7.94 -4.02 6.46
CA TRP A 158 9.22 -4.56 6.01
C TRP A 158 9.80 -3.85 4.78
N VAL A 159 8.94 -3.47 3.82
CA VAL A 159 9.39 -2.96 2.52
C VAL A 159 9.89 -1.52 2.62
N ASN A 160 9.14 -0.65 3.32
CA ASN A 160 9.47 0.76 3.49
C ASN A 160 10.94 1.01 3.92
N PRO A 161 11.48 0.40 4.99
CA PRO A 161 12.89 0.60 5.38
C PRO A 161 13.91 0.31 4.27
N LEU A 162 13.61 -0.63 3.37
CA LEU A 162 14.47 -0.98 2.24
C LEU A 162 14.36 0.06 1.13
N VAL A 163 13.14 0.36 0.68
CA VAL A 163 12.91 1.29 -0.44
C VAL A 163 13.27 2.74 -0.10
N GLU A 164 13.11 3.15 1.17
CA GLU A 164 13.57 4.46 1.63
C GLU A 164 15.10 4.55 1.65
N ARG A 165 15.79 3.49 2.11
CA ARG A 165 17.26 3.46 2.16
C ARG A 165 17.89 3.58 0.78
N VAL A 166 17.32 2.93 -0.23
CA VAL A 166 17.79 3.04 -1.62
C VAL A 166 17.29 4.30 -2.33
N GLY A 167 16.41 5.08 -1.68
CA GLY A 167 15.84 6.30 -2.23
C GLY A 167 14.95 6.06 -3.46
N LEU A 168 14.24 4.92 -3.49
CA LEU A 168 13.47 4.46 -4.66
C LEU A 168 12.54 5.55 -5.20
N TRP A 169 11.69 6.11 -4.33
CA TRP A 169 10.65 7.08 -4.73
C TRP A 169 11.25 8.34 -5.33
N ARG A 170 12.24 8.94 -4.66
CA ARG A 170 12.92 10.14 -5.17
C ARG A 170 13.71 9.83 -6.45
N GLY A 171 14.23 8.61 -6.58
CA GLY A 171 14.88 8.12 -7.79
C GLY A 171 13.93 8.08 -8.98
N LEU A 172 12.75 7.48 -8.80
CA LEU A 172 11.71 7.39 -9.82
C LEU A 172 11.21 8.77 -10.25
N GLU A 173 10.98 9.68 -9.32
CA GLU A 173 10.56 11.05 -9.65
C GLU A 173 11.62 11.82 -10.44
N ARG A 174 12.89 11.70 -10.07
CA ARG A 174 13.99 12.30 -10.84
C ARG A 174 14.03 11.73 -12.26
N LEU A 175 13.79 10.43 -12.40
CA LEU A 175 13.72 9.79 -13.71
C LEU A 175 12.55 10.33 -14.53
N ILE A 176 11.33 10.37 -13.98
CA ILE A 176 10.14 10.92 -14.65
C ILE A 176 10.37 12.38 -15.04
N THR A 177 10.89 13.19 -14.12
CA THR A 177 11.18 14.60 -14.39
C THR A 177 12.19 14.76 -15.54
N ARG A 178 13.25 13.95 -15.56
CA ARG A 178 14.25 13.97 -16.64
C ARG A 178 13.68 13.56 -17.99
N LEU A 179 12.79 12.57 -18.02
CA LEU A 179 12.24 12.02 -19.25
C LEU A 179 11.05 12.83 -19.80
N THR A 180 10.27 13.46 -18.92
CA THR A 180 8.97 14.05 -19.27
C THR A 180 8.81 15.52 -18.87
N GLY A 181 9.71 16.06 -18.04
CA GLY A 181 9.55 17.38 -17.42
C GLY A 181 8.49 17.45 -16.32
N THR A 182 7.76 16.36 -16.06
CA THR A 182 6.65 16.35 -15.08
C THR A 182 7.17 16.19 -13.67
N LEU A 183 6.83 17.15 -12.80
CA LEU A 183 7.17 17.14 -11.37
C LEU A 183 6.10 16.42 -10.54
N PRO A 184 6.48 15.76 -9.42
CA PRO A 184 5.50 15.24 -8.49
C PRO A 184 4.71 16.39 -7.84
N ARG A 185 3.41 16.19 -7.66
CA ARG A 185 2.50 17.09 -6.97
C ARG A 185 2.89 17.22 -5.50
N ILE A 186 2.86 18.46 -4.99
CA ILE A 186 2.96 18.70 -3.54
C ILE A 186 1.58 18.41 -2.93
N ASP A 187 1.56 17.65 -1.84
CA ASP A 187 0.32 17.34 -1.13
C ASP A 187 -0.44 18.62 -0.70
N PRO A 188 -1.76 18.75 -0.95
CA PRO A 188 -2.48 19.99 -0.69
C PRO A 188 -2.54 20.32 0.80
N ALA A 189 -2.54 19.31 1.68
CA ALA A 189 -2.51 19.54 3.11
C ALA A 189 -1.09 19.92 3.61
N VAL A 190 -0.03 19.57 2.89
CA VAL A 190 1.30 20.16 3.09
C VAL A 190 1.32 21.63 2.69
N LEU A 191 0.76 21.99 1.53
CA LEU A 191 0.64 23.39 1.10
C LEU A 191 -0.16 24.23 2.10
N ALA A 192 -1.32 23.73 2.54
CA ALA A 192 -2.15 24.39 3.54
C ALA A 192 -1.41 24.58 4.88
N ARG A 193 -0.61 23.60 5.30
CA ARG A 193 0.23 23.71 6.52
C ARG A 193 1.29 24.78 6.36
N ARG A 194 1.97 24.87 5.22
CA ARG A 194 2.98 25.91 4.93
C ARG A 194 2.37 27.30 4.94
N ALA A 195 1.18 27.46 4.33
CA ALA A 195 0.49 28.75 4.27
C ALA A 195 0.08 29.30 5.66
N ARG A 196 -0.14 28.43 6.65
CA ARG A 196 -0.46 28.81 8.04
C ARG A 196 0.78 29.15 8.89
N ALA A 197 1.97 28.83 8.40
CA ALA A 197 3.23 29.07 9.10
C ALA A 197 3.90 30.40 8.69
N VAL A 198 3.29 31.11 7.76
CA VAL A 198 3.63 32.47 7.30
C VAL A 198 2.67 33.45 7.96
#